data_AF-A0A8G1ZEF6-F1
#
_entry.id   AF-A0A8G1ZEF6-F1
#
_cell.length_a   1.000
_cell.length_b   1.000
_cell.length_c   1.000
_cell.angle_alpha   90.00
_cell.angle_beta   90.00
_cell.angle_gamma   90.00
#
_symmetry.space_group_name_H-M   'P 1'
#
loop_
_entity.id
_entity.type
_entity.pdbx_description
1 polymer ?
#
loop_
_entity_poly.entity_id
_entity_poly.type
_entity_poly.pdbx_seq_one_letter_code
_entity_poly.pdbx_strand_id
1 'polypeptide(L)'
;MRGGLPTSTPMAGTRVEMTKFSAAAIVVAGCIAAAGAIAQSPSRDAAPLPIKEFMGHVMQRNAQQLWHWTSFESDDQGERSGKPTSAEQWEDAESDALTLQQLSYALEHAAYRIDDKNWDRHVARFRAAASASADAAEHQDFDRLQKAGDDLNAQCIACHVTFAPEIEAPPPPLPEGF
;
A
#
# COMPACT_ATOMS: atom_id res chain seq x y z
N MET A 1 15.47 -56.28 29.35
CA MET A 1 15.77 -55.55 30.60
C MET A 1 15.07 -54.21 30.51
N ARG A 2 14.27 -53.87 31.54
CA ARG A 2 13.39 -52.69 31.61
C ARG A 2 14.12 -51.51 32.25
N GLY A 3 13.80 -50.30 31.81
CA GLY A 3 14.05 -49.01 32.48
C GLY A 3 13.75 -47.89 31.48
N GLY A 4 13.01 -46.83 31.76
CA GLY A 4 12.24 -46.34 32.90
C GLY A 4 11.69 -44.98 32.42
N LEU A 5 10.38 -44.75 32.47
CA LEU A 5 9.74 -43.51 32.02
C LEU A 5 9.55 -42.55 33.21
N PRO A 6 9.75 -41.22 33.03
CA PRO A 6 9.51 -40.25 34.08
C PRO A 6 8.02 -39.91 34.23
N THR A 7 7.62 -39.68 35.48
CA THR A 7 6.26 -39.38 35.95
C THR A 7 5.91 -37.90 35.83
N SER A 8 4.71 -37.61 35.32
CA SER A 8 4.11 -36.28 35.17
C SER A 8 3.34 -35.87 36.43
N THR A 9 3.48 -34.61 36.85
CA THR A 9 2.74 -33.99 37.97
C THR A 9 1.49 -33.25 37.43
N PRO A 10 0.32 -33.32 38.09
CA PRO A 10 -0.86 -32.54 37.70
C PRO A 10 -0.88 -31.15 38.36
N MET A 11 -1.28 -30.12 37.59
CA MET A 11 -1.58 -28.78 38.10
C MET A 11 -3.07 -28.67 38.46
N ALA A 12 -3.33 -28.26 39.70
CA ALA A 12 -4.65 -28.15 40.30
C ALA A 12 -5.41 -26.89 39.82
N GLY A 13 -6.72 -27.04 39.57
CA GLY A 13 -7.63 -25.96 39.22
C GLY A 13 -8.11 -25.19 40.45
N THR A 14 -8.18 -23.86 40.31
CA THR A 14 -8.66 -22.94 41.35
C THR A 14 -10.17 -22.72 41.17
N ARG A 15 -10.92 -22.99 42.24
CA ARG A 15 -12.38 -22.81 42.32
C ARG A 15 -12.75 -21.34 42.47
N VAL A 16 -13.78 -20.92 41.75
CA VAL A 16 -14.47 -19.63 41.88
C VAL A 16 -15.41 -19.71 43.09
N GLU A 17 -15.22 -18.84 44.09
CA GLU A 17 -16.19 -18.64 45.16
C GLU A 17 -17.03 -17.38 44.92
N MET A 18 -18.33 -17.58 45.11
CA MET A 18 -19.43 -16.68 44.83
C MET A 18 -19.84 -15.99 46.13
N THR A 19 -19.48 -14.72 46.28
CA THR A 19 -19.85 -13.92 47.47
C THR A 19 -21.14 -13.13 47.21
N LYS A 20 -22.07 -13.26 48.15
CA LYS A 20 -23.47 -12.84 48.08
C LYS A 20 -23.69 -11.32 48.23
N PHE A 21 -24.75 -10.86 47.58
CA PHE A 21 -25.35 -9.52 47.60
C PHE A 21 -25.78 -9.02 48.99
N SER A 22 -25.66 -7.70 49.21
CA SER A 22 -26.50 -6.93 50.14
C SER A 22 -26.79 -5.55 49.55
N ALA A 23 -28.07 -5.16 49.57
CA ALA A 23 -28.65 -4.00 48.92
C ALA A 23 -28.56 -2.72 49.77
N ALA A 24 -28.37 -1.57 49.12
CA ALA A 24 -28.82 -0.28 49.61
C ALA A 24 -29.24 0.59 48.41
N ALA A 25 -30.53 0.90 48.33
CA ALA A 25 -31.12 1.78 47.34
C ALA A 25 -30.85 3.24 47.70
N ILE A 26 -30.29 4.01 46.76
CA ILE A 26 -30.33 5.47 46.78
C ILE A 26 -31.03 5.90 45.49
N VAL A 27 -32.23 6.47 45.66
CA VAL A 27 -32.98 7.19 44.64
C VAL A 27 -32.38 8.58 44.53
N VAL A 28 -31.80 8.93 43.38
CA VAL A 28 -31.61 10.33 42.97
C VAL A 28 -32.39 10.57 41.70
N ALA A 29 -33.32 11.51 41.82
CA ALA A 29 -34.22 11.99 40.80
C ALA A 29 -33.48 12.54 39.57
N GLY A 30 -34.10 12.36 38.41
CA GLY A 30 -33.58 12.84 37.14
C GLY A 30 -33.52 14.37 37.03
N CYS A 31 -32.49 14.82 36.32
CA CYS A 31 -32.49 16.04 35.52
C CYS A 31 -32.05 15.66 34.11
N ILE A 32 -33.04 15.28 33.29
CA ILE A 32 -32.91 15.30 31.84
C ILE A 32 -32.90 16.79 31.44
N ALA A 33 -31.75 17.30 31.03
CA ALA A 33 -31.69 18.51 30.21
C ALA A 33 -30.36 18.57 29.44
N ALA A 34 -30.48 18.45 28.12
CA ALA A 34 -29.47 18.76 27.11
C ALA A 34 -28.21 17.88 27.09
N ALA A 35 -28.39 16.58 26.87
CA ALA A 35 -27.49 15.89 25.95
C ALA A 35 -27.74 16.50 24.56
N GLY A 36 -27.07 17.61 24.26
CA GLY A 36 -26.99 18.11 22.91
C GLY A 36 -26.49 16.97 22.06
N ALA A 37 -27.35 16.46 21.18
CA ALA A 37 -26.90 15.68 20.04
C ALA A 37 -25.86 16.57 19.37
N ILE A 38 -24.59 16.21 19.51
CA ILE A 38 -23.55 16.73 18.65
C ILE A 38 -23.99 16.20 17.29
N ALA A 39 -24.73 17.01 16.55
CA ALA A 39 -24.96 16.76 15.15
C ALA A 39 -23.55 16.66 14.57
N GLN A 40 -23.12 15.44 14.28
CA GLN A 40 -22.01 15.23 13.38
C GLN A 40 -22.47 15.91 12.10
N SER A 41 -21.99 17.14 11.88
CA SER A 41 -21.98 17.72 10.56
C SER A 41 -21.52 16.61 9.64
N PRO A 42 -22.23 16.29 8.53
CA PRO A 42 -21.69 15.35 7.58
C PRO A 42 -20.26 15.79 7.34
N SER A 43 -19.30 14.88 7.58
CA SER A 43 -17.95 15.14 7.12
C SER A 43 -18.16 15.57 5.69
N ARG A 44 -17.74 16.79 5.35
CA ARG A 44 -17.57 17.12 3.95
C ARG A 44 -16.41 16.22 3.56
N ASP A 45 -16.72 14.98 3.19
CA ASP A 45 -15.76 14.06 2.64
C ASP A 45 -15.09 14.86 1.54
N ALA A 46 -13.81 15.18 1.75
CA ALA A 46 -13.09 16.01 0.81
C ALA A 46 -13.24 15.31 -0.54
N ALA A 47 -13.71 16.05 -1.55
CA ALA A 47 -13.82 15.50 -2.89
C ALA A 47 -12.43 14.92 -3.25
N PRO A 48 -12.35 13.68 -3.73
CA PRO A 48 -11.09 13.09 -4.15
C PRO A 48 -10.39 14.02 -5.16
N LEU A 49 -9.05 14.03 -5.14
CA LEU A 49 -8.25 14.81 -6.10
C LEU A 49 -8.73 14.52 -7.53
N PRO A 50 -8.74 15.49 -8.47
CA PRO A 50 -8.93 15.17 -9.87
C PRO A 50 -7.94 14.08 -10.33
N ILE A 51 -8.34 13.15 -11.20
CA ILE A 51 -7.51 12.00 -11.54
C ILE A 51 -6.12 12.39 -12.09
N LYS A 52 -6.01 13.52 -12.81
CA LYS A 52 -4.73 14.04 -13.28
C LYS A 52 -3.81 14.43 -12.12
N GLU A 53 -4.36 15.05 -11.08
CA GLU A 53 -3.61 15.42 -9.87
C GLU A 53 -3.22 14.17 -9.08
N PHE A 54 -4.13 13.19 -8.95
CA PHE A 54 -3.83 11.91 -8.32
C PHE A 54 -2.70 11.16 -9.06
N MET A 55 -2.81 11.03 -10.39
CA MET A 55 -1.81 10.34 -11.20
C MET A 55 -0.46 11.09 -11.18
N GLY A 56 -0.45 12.41 -11.33
CA GLY A 56 0.78 13.20 -11.39
C GLY A 56 1.48 13.40 -10.04
N HIS A 57 0.74 13.66 -8.96
CA HIS A 57 1.34 13.99 -7.66
C HIS A 57 1.41 12.82 -6.70
N VAL A 58 0.53 11.83 -6.83
CA VAL A 58 0.50 10.65 -5.94
C VAL A 58 1.12 9.46 -6.64
N MET A 59 0.56 8.98 -7.76
CA MET A 59 1.07 7.77 -8.43
C MET A 59 2.49 7.97 -8.97
N GLN A 60 2.72 8.99 -9.79
CA GLN A 60 4.01 9.21 -10.45
C GLN A 60 5.13 9.52 -9.46
N ARG A 61 4.83 10.19 -8.34
CA ARG A 61 5.83 10.43 -7.29
C ARG A 61 6.27 9.13 -6.64
N ASN A 62 5.33 8.28 -6.25
CA ASN A 62 5.66 6.99 -5.63
C ASN A 62 6.27 6.00 -6.63
N ALA A 63 5.92 6.10 -7.92
CA ALA A 63 6.56 5.32 -8.97
C ALA A 63 8.05 5.67 -9.13
N GLN A 64 8.41 6.96 -9.03
CA GLN A 64 9.80 7.40 -9.02
C GLN A 64 10.58 6.91 -7.81
N GLN A 65 9.94 6.83 -6.64
CA GLN A 65 10.56 6.26 -5.44
C GLN A 65 10.91 4.79 -5.67
N LEU A 66 9.98 3.99 -6.19
CA LEU A 66 10.29 2.59 -6.50
C LEU A 66 11.35 2.47 -7.61
N TRP A 67 11.25 3.29 -8.67
CA TRP A 67 12.23 3.27 -9.78
C TRP A 67 13.66 3.51 -9.30
N HIS A 68 13.85 4.34 -8.27
CA HIS A 68 15.17 4.56 -7.66
C HIS A 68 15.82 3.25 -7.18
N TRP A 69 15.04 2.27 -6.74
CA TRP A 69 15.53 0.97 -6.26
C TRP A 69 15.71 -0.06 -7.38
N THR A 70 15.22 0.24 -8.59
CA THR A 70 15.17 -0.68 -9.73
C THR A 70 15.80 -0.05 -10.96
N SER A 71 16.71 0.92 -10.84
CA SER A 71 17.30 1.58 -12.00
C SER A 71 18.77 1.23 -12.19
N PHE A 72 19.19 1.27 -13.45
CA PHE A 72 20.57 1.53 -13.83
C PHE A 72 20.55 2.84 -14.60
N GLU A 73 21.06 3.90 -13.99
CA GLU A 73 21.11 5.23 -14.58
C GLU A 73 22.50 5.46 -15.18
N SER A 74 22.57 5.73 -16.48
CA SER A 74 23.82 6.10 -17.15
C SER A 74 23.87 7.60 -17.38
N ASP A 75 24.97 8.24 -16.97
CA ASP A 75 25.28 9.64 -17.23
C ASP A 75 26.76 9.82 -17.63
N ASP A 76 27.21 11.06 -17.83
CA ASP A 76 28.59 11.39 -18.21
C ASP A 76 29.65 10.88 -17.21
N GLN A 77 29.25 10.51 -15.98
CA GLN A 77 30.10 9.96 -14.93
C GLN A 77 30.08 8.42 -14.88
N GLY A 78 29.29 7.76 -15.73
CA GLY A 78 29.17 6.31 -15.81
C GLY A 78 27.79 5.80 -15.40
N GLU A 79 27.71 4.50 -15.13
CA GLU A 79 26.47 3.84 -14.71
C GLU A 79 26.37 3.82 -13.18
N ARG A 80 25.23 4.27 -12.65
CA ARG A 80 24.85 4.22 -11.24
C ARG A 80 23.72 3.22 -11.07
N SER A 81 23.91 2.24 -10.19
CA SER A 81 22.87 1.28 -9.84
C SER A 81 22.02 1.80 -8.69
N GLY A 82 20.70 1.63 -8.82
CA GLY A 82 19.70 1.83 -7.77
C GLY A 82 19.63 0.68 -6.75
N LYS A 83 20.45 -0.37 -6.90
CA LYS A 83 20.41 -1.55 -6.04
C LYS A 83 20.55 -1.17 -4.56
N PRO A 84 19.60 -1.56 -3.68
CA PRO A 84 19.73 -1.39 -2.24
C PRO A 84 20.99 -2.08 -1.70
N THR A 85 21.69 -1.40 -0.79
CA THR A 85 23.00 -1.84 -0.24
C THR A 85 22.99 -2.07 1.27
N SER A 86 21.90 -1.71 1.95
CA SER A 86 21.70 -1.93 3.38
C SER A 86 20.33 -2.56 3.64
N ALA A 87 20.15 -3.17 4.81
CA ALA A 87 18.85 -3.70 5.22
C ALA A 87 17.76 -2.61 5.24
N GLU A 88 18.08 -1.40 5.70
CA GLU A 88 17.17 -0.25 5.70
C GLU A 88 16.73 0.13 4.28
N GLN A 89 17.64 0.16 3.31
CA GLN A 89 17.27 0.45 1.91
C GLN A 89 16.40 -0.65 1.28
N TRP A 90 16.58 -1.91 1.67
CA TRP A 90 15.71 -3.00 1.22
C TRP A 90 14.29 -2.86 1.78
N GLU A 91 14.17 -2.51 3.06
CA GLU A 91 12.88 -2.22 3.71
C GLU A 91 12.19 -0.99 3.11
N ASP A 92 12.96 0.05 2.76
CA ASP A 92 12.44 1.22 2.04
C ASP A 92 11.91 0.83 0.65
N ALA A 93 12.64 -0.02 -0.09
CA ALA A 93 12.22 -0.52 -1.39
C ALA A 93 10.93 -1.37 -1.31
N GLU A 94 10.82 -2.22 -0.29
CA GLU A 94 9.60 -2.97 -0.01
C GLU A 94 8.42 -2.02 0.30
N SER A 95 8.65 -1.03 1.16
CA SER A 95 7.64 -0.04 1.57
C SER A 95 7.14 0.81 0.40
N ASP A 96 8.04 1.23 -0.49
CA ASP A 96 7.68 1.98 -1.70
C ASP A 96 6.86 1.11 -2.67
N ALA A 97 7.22 -0.16 -2.83
CA ALA A 97 6.45 -1.11 -3.65
C ALA A 97 5.05 -1.39 -3.07
N LEU A 98 4.94 -1.60 -1.77
CA LEU A 98 3.66 -1.77 -1.07
C LEU A 98 2.81 -0.50 -1.15
N THR A 99 3.43 0.68 -1.11
CA THR A 99 2.72 1.94 -1.30
C THR A 99 2.05 1.98 -2.67
N LEU A 100 2.76 1.65 -3.76
CA LEU A 100 2.16 1.56 -5.09
C LEU A 100 1.06 0.48 -5.17
N GLN A 101 1.28 -0.67 -4.54
CA GLN A 101 0.26 -1.71 -4.46
C GLN A 101 -1.02 -1.17 -3.80
N GLN A 102 -0.92 -0.43 -2.71
CA GLN A 102 -2.09 0.17 -2.04
C GLN A 102 -2.74 1.27 -2.87
N LEU A 103 -1.95 2.13 -3.50
CA LEU A 103 -2.47 3.16 -4.40
C LEU A 103 -3.24 2.58 -5.59
N SER A 104 -2.90 1.37 -6.05
CA SER A 104 -3.66 0.69 -7.08
C SER A 104 -5.11 0.38 -6.68
N TYR A 105 -5.40 0.16 -5.38
CA TYR A 105 -6.79 -0.03 -4.92
C TYR A 105 -7.57 1.29 -4.95
N ALA A 106 -6.91 2.43 -4.77
CA ALA A 106 -7.55 3.73 -4.91
C ALA A 106 -8.11 3.90 -6.34
N LEU A 107 -7.40 3.41 -7.37
CA LEU A 107 -7.86 3.47 -8.78
C LEU A 107 -9.12 2.64 -9.06
N GLU A 108 -9.53 1.75 -8.16
CA GLU A 108 -10.80 1.03 -8.24
C GLU A 108 -11.95 1.77 -7.54
N HIS A 109 -11.64 2.81 -6.74
CA HIS A 109 -12.65 3.65 -6.10
C HIS A 109 -13.49 4.38 -7.15
N ALA A 110 -14.79 4.58 -6.86
CA ALA A 110 -15.75 5.18 -7.79
C ALA A 110 -15.36 6.59 -8.29
N ALA A 111 -14.45 7.27 -7.61
CA ALA A 111 -13.93 8.57 -8.01
C ALA A 111 -12.89 8.52 -9.15
N TYR A 112 -12.21 7.38 -9.33
CA TYR A 112 -11.15 7.19 -10.34
C TYR A 112 -11.47 6.11 -11.36
N ARG A 113 -12.33 5.17 -11.00
CA ARG A 113 -12.69 4.03 -11.83
C ARG A 113 -13.34 4.47 -13.14
N ILE A 114 -12.83 3.94 -14.24
CA ILE A 114 -13.47 4.00 -15.56
C ILE A 114 -14.25 2.70 -15.77
N ASP A 115 -15.50 2.78 -16.25
CA ASP A 115 -16.34 1.60 -16.54
C ASP A 115 -15.89 0.92 -17.84
N ASP A 116 -14.69 0.35 -17.81
CA ASP A 116 -14.08 -0.42 -18.90
C ASP A 116 -13.32 -1.62 -18.30
N LYS A 117 -13.55 -2.83 -18.81
CA LYS A 117 -12.85 -4.04 -18.36
C LYS A 117 -11.34 -3.97 -18.54
N ASN A 118 -10.86 -3.17 -19.50
CA ASN A 118 -9.45 -2.91 -19.72
C ASN A 118 -8.86 -2.14 -18.53
N TRP A 119 -9.59 -1.17 -17.96
CA TRP A 119 -9.16 -0.42 -16.78
C TRP A 119 -8.83 -1.36 -15.62
N ASP A 120 -9.82 -2.17 -15.22
CA ASP A 120 -9.67 -3.13 -14.13
C ASP A 120 -8.51 -4.10 -14.38
N ARG A 121 -8.34 -4.56 -15.62
CA ARG A 121 -7.25 -5.46 -15.98
C ARG A 121 -5.88 -4.79 -15.87
N HIS A 122 -5.74 -3.55 -16.30
CA HIS A 122 -4.49 -2.80 -16.15
C HIS A 122 -4.17 -2.55 -14.68
N VAL A 123 -5.15 -2.12 -13.88
CA VAL A 123 -4.99 -1.89 -12.44
C VAL A 123 -4.58 -3.19 -11.71
N ALA A 124 -5.23 -4.32 -12.02
CA ALA A 124 -4.89 -5.61 -11.41
C ALA A 124 -3.48 -6.09 -11.78
N ARG A 125 -3.06 -5.90 -13.04
CA ARG A 125 -1.69 -6.26 -13.47
C ARG A 125 -0.63 -5.36 -12.84
N PHE A 126 -0.90 -4.06 -12.76
CA PHE A 126 -0.04 -3.11 -12.05
C PHE A 126 0.12 -3.51 -10.58
N ARG A 127 -0.99 -3.83 -9.89
CA ARG A 127 -0.98 -4.31 -8.50
C ARG A 127 -0.15 -5.58 -8.33
N ALA A 128 -0.28 -6.54 -9.26
CA ALA A 128 0.48 -7.78 -9.21
C ALA A 128 1.99 -7.52 -9.37
N ALA A 129 2.38 -6.63 -10.28
CA ALA A 129 3.78 -6.24 -10.43
C ALA A 129 4.33 -5.53 -9.19
N ALA A 130 3.58 -4.58 -8.62
CA ALA A 130 3.96 -3.91 -7.37
C ALA A 130 4.12 -4.90 -6.20
N SER A 131 3.22 -5.88 -6.10
CA SER A 131 3.33 -6.96 -5.11
C SER A 131 4.56 -7.83 -5.33
N ALA A 132 4.94 -8.09 -6.58
CA ALA A 132 6.14 -8.85 -6.91
C ALA A 132 7.43 -8.06 -6.61
N SER A 133 7.41 -6.73 -6.77
CA SER A 133 8.51 -5.85 -6.34
C SER A 133 8.68 -5.89 -4.83
N ALA A 134 7.60 -5.82 -4.05
CA ALA A 134 7.66 -5.92 -2.59
C ALA A 134 8.24 -7.28 -2.14
N ASP A 135 7.73 -8.39 -2.68
CA ASP A 135 8.25 -9.73 -2.38
C ASP A 135 9.74 -9.87 -2.73
N ALA A 136 10.18 -9.31 -3.87
CA ALA A 136 11.58 -9.34 -4.25
C ALA A 136 12.46 -8.49 -3.32
N ALA A 137 11.95 -7.34 -2.85
CA ALA A 137 12.64 -6.48 -1.91
C ALA A 137 12.79 -7.13 -0.53
N GLU A 138 11.73 -7.74 0.00
CA GLU A 138 11.72 -8.50 1.26
C GLU A 138 12.80 -9.61 1.23
N HIS A 139 12.94 -10.28 0.08
CA HIS A 139 13.94 -11.35 -0.11
C HIS A 139 15.33 -10.86 -0.55
N GLN A 140 15.54 -9.54 -0.66
CA GLN A 140 16.77 -8.91 -1.12
C GLN A 140 17.26 -9.44 -2.49
N ASP A 141 16.33 -9.78 -3.38
CA ASP A 141 16.60 -10.33 -4.70
C ASP A 141 16.53 -9.21 -5.74
N PHE A 142 17.68 -8.62 -6.04
CA PHE A 142 17.75 -7.47 -6.93
C PHE A 142 17.36 -7.79 -8.38
N ASP A 143 17.68 -8.98 -8.89
CA ASP A 143 17.33 -9.35 -10.26
C ASP A 143 15.81 -9.50 -10.41
N ARG A 144 15.15 -10.09 -9.40
CA ARG A 144 13.68 -10.15 -9.35
C ARG A 144 13.06 -8.77 -9.13
N LEU A 145 13.66 -7.94 -8.29
CA LEU A 145 13.16 -6.59 -8.02
C LEU A 145 13.23 -5.72 -9.29
N GLN A 146 14.37 -5.73 -9.99
CA GLN A 146 14.58 -5.05 -11.26
C GLN A 146 13.52 -5.49 -12.29
N LYS A 147 13.38 -6.81 -12.48
CA LYS A 147 12.39 -7.35 -13.41
C LYS A 147 10.95 -6.94 -13.06
N ALA A 148 10.58 -6.99 -11.78
CA ALA A 148 9.25 -6.60 -11.34
C ALA A 148 9.02 -5.09 -11.55
N GLY A 149 10.04 -4.25 -11.34
CA GLY A 149 10.03 -2.83 -11.67
C GLY A 149 9.80 -2.56 -13.17
N ASP A 150 10.47 -3.31 -14.04
CA ASP A 150 10.28 -3.23 -15.49
C ASP A 150 8.85 -3.64 -15.90
N ASP A 151 8.34 -4.73 -15.32
CA ASP A 151 6.97 -5.21 -15.55
C ASP A 151 5.93 -4.16 -15.08
N LEU A 152 6.20 -3.48 -13.96
CA LEU A 152 5.37 -2.39 -13.43
C LEU A 152 5.35 -1.19 -14.37
N ASN A 153 6.51 -0.73 -14.84
CA ASN A 153 6.61 0.35 -15.82
C ASN A 153 5.87 0.01 -17.12
N ALA A 154 6.00 -1.22 -17.60
CA ALA A 154 5.25 -1.69 -18.76
C ALA A 154 3.73 -1.63 -18.55
N GLN A 155 3.24 -1.86 -17.32
CA GLN A 155 1.81 -1.69 -17.01
C GLN A 155 1.38 -0.22 -16.96
N CYS A 156 2.22 0.69 -16.46
CA CYS A 156 1.96 2.13 -16.52
C CYS A 156 1.73 2.57 -17.97
N ILE A 157 2.68 2.28 -18.85
CA ILE A 157 2.62 2.62 -20.28
C ILE A 157 1.40 1.98 -20.93
N ALA A 158 1.16 0.68 -20.72
CA ALA A 158 0.04 0.00 -21.35
C ALA A 158 -1.33 0.57 -20.93
N CYS A 159 -1.46 1.00 -19.67
CA CYS A 159 -2.66 1.69 -19.20
C CYS A 159 -2.81 3.07 -19.86
N HIS A 160 -1.74 3.87 -19.88
CA HIS A 160 -1.76 5.22 -20.46
C HIS A 160 -2.00 5.20 -21.96
N VAL A 161 -1.40 4.31 -22.73
CA VAL A 161 -1.70 4.16 -24.17
C VAL A 161 -3.19 3.90 -24.42
N THR A 162 -3.88 3.24 -23.48
CA THR A 162 -5.32 2.94 -23.60
C THR A 162 -6.21 4.11 -23.17
N PHE A 163 -5.87 4.81 -22.08
CA PHE A 163 -6.77 5.77 -21.41
C PHE A 163 -6.28 7.22 -21.37
N ALA A 164 -5.00 7.46 -21.65
CA ALA A 164 -4.35 8.77 -21.68
C ALA A 164 -3.19 8.80 -22.70
N PRO A 165 -3.44 8.46 -23.99
CA PRO A 165 -2.38 8.27 -25.00
C PRO A 165 -1.55 9.54 -25.25
N GLU A 166 -2.08 10.72 -24.93
CA GLU A 166 -1.35 11.98 -25.00
C GLU A 166 -0.14 12.07 -24.06
N ILE A 167 -0.09 11.25 -23.00
CA ILE A 167 1.02 11.20 -22.04
C ILE A 167 2.21 10.42 -22.60
N GLU A 168 1.95 9.41 -23.42
CA GLU A 168 2.96 8.53 -24.02
C GLU A 168 3.38 8.99 -25.43
N ALA A 169 2.91 10.17 -25.86
CA ALA A 169 3.28 10.74 -27.14
C ALA A 169 4.80 11.02 -27.18
N PRO A 170 5.46 10.84 -28.35
CA PRO A 170 6.88 11.19 -28.48
C PRO A 170 7.12 12.64 -28.08
N PRO A 171 8.30 12.97 -27.52
CA PRO A 171 8.65 14.35 -27.29
C PRO A 171 8.55 15.14 -28.61
N PRO A 172 8.19 16.43 -28.57
CA PRO A 172 8.18 17.26 -29.76
C PRO A 172 9.56 17.21 -30.44
N PRO A 173 9.61 17.33 -31.78
CA PRO A 173 10.88 17.35 -32.49
C PRO A 173 11.83 18.38 -31.88
N LEU A 174 13.12 18.04 -31.78
CA LEU A 174 14.11 19.02 -31.40
C LEU A 174 14.08 20.19 -32.39
N PRO A 175 14.35 21.44 -31.93
CA PRO A 175 14.48 22.56 -32.84
C PRO A 175 15.58 22.29 -33.88
N GLU A 176 15.43 22.86 -35.08
CA GLU A 176 16.48 22.75 -36.11
C GLU A 176 17.84 23.23 -35.56
N GLY A 177 18.86 22.37 -35.64
CA GLY A 177 20.22 22.69 -35.19
C GLY A 177 20.62 22.16 -33.81
N PHE A 178 19.79 21.31 -33.19
CA PHE A 178 20.14 20.49 -32.02
C PHE A 178 20.41 19.03 -32.41
#